data_AF-A0A1A8E4Z4-F1
#
_entry.id   AF-A0A1A8E4Z4-F1
#
_cell.length_a   1.000
_cell.length_b   1.000
_cell.length_c   1.000
_cell.angle_alpha   90.00
_cell.angle_beta   90.00
_cell.angle_gamma   90.00
#
_symmetry.space_group_name_H-M   'P 1'
#
loop_
_entity.id
_entity.type
_entity.pdbx_description
1 polymer ?
#
loop_
_entity_poly.entity_id
_entity_poly.type
_entity_poly.pdbx_seq_one_letter_code
_entity_poly.pdbx_strand_id
1 'polypeptide(L)'
;DWQRIAPLRVLSFDIECAGRKGIFPEPDKDPVIQIASMVQRQGETEPFIRTVFTLQPCASIVGSQIFCFTQEKQLLQSWAEFLRTVDPG
;
A
#
# COMPACT_ATOMS: atom_id res chain seq x y z
N ASP A 1 -30.12 21.00 -1.92
CA ASP A 1 -29.50 20.23 -3.02
C ASP A 1 -27.98 20.32 -3.15
N TRP A 2 -27.28 21.28 -2.52
CA TRP A 2 -25.81 21.43 -2.61
C TRP A 2 -25.00 20.90 -1.40
N GLN A 3 -25.65 20.22 -0.45
CA GLN A 3 -25.01 19.78 0.81
C GLN A 3 -24.46 18.34 0.77
N ARG A 4 -24.64 17.62 -0.34
CA ARG A 4 -24.17 16.23 -0.45
C ARG A 4 -22.66 16.19 -0.67
N ILE A 5 -21.97 15.34 0.08
CA ILE A 5 -20.53 15.08 -0.07
C ILE A 5 -20.33 14.13 -1.26
N ALA A 6 -19.34 14.41 -2.10
CA ALA A 6 -18.97 13.54 -3.22
C ALA A 6 -18.35 12.21 -2.72
N PRO A 7 -18.51 11.10 -3.45
CA PRO A 7 -17.95 9.79 -3.07
C PRO A 7 -16.45 9.72 -3.39
N LEU A 8 -15.64 10.47 -2.62
CA LEU A 8 -14.19 10.53 -2.76
C LEU A 8 -13.54 9.16 -2.51
N ARG A 9 -12.39 8.92 -3.15
CA ARG A 9 -11.59 7.70 -2.95
C ARG A 9 -10.45 8.01 -1.99
N VAL A 10 -10.56 7.51 -0.76
CA VAL A 10 -9.55 7.69 0.28
C VAL A 10 -8.60 6.49 0.27
N LEU A 11 -7.32 6.75 0.02
CA LEU A 11 -6.24 5.76 0.13
C LEU A 11 -5.53 5.93 1.48
N SER A 12 -5.49 4.85 2.27
CA SER A 12 -4.62 4.72 3.44
C SER A 12 -3.52 3.72 3.12
N PHE A 13 -2.28 4.02 3.47
CA PHE A 13 -1.15 3.11 3.27
C PHE A 13 -0.16 3.17 4.43
N ASP A 14 0.62 2.11 4.56
CA ASP A 14 1.67 1.98 5.57
C ASP A 14 2.85 1.19 4.98
N ILE A 15 4.06 1.45 5.50
CA ILE A 15 5.30 0.85 4.97
C ILE A 15 6.09 0.15 6.09
N GLU A 16 6.77 -0.93 5.73
CA GLU A 16 7.66 -1.65 6.64
C GLU A 16 9.07 -1.74 6.05
N CYS A 17 10.07 -1.59 6.91
CA CYS A 17 11.49 -1.57 6.53
C CYS A 17 12.26 -2.65 7.29
N ALA A 18 13.26 -3.26 6.66
CA ALA A 18 14.15 -4.23 7.32
C ALA A 18 15.38 -3.51 7.93
N GLY A 19 15.23 -3.04 9.17
CA GLY A 19 16.29 -2.31 9.90
C GLY A 19 17.39 -3.18 10.53
N ARG A 20 18.54 -2.57 10.78
CA ARG A 20 19.66 -3.17 11.54
C ARG A 20 19.42 -3.15 13.05
N LYS A 21 19.87 -4.19 13.76
CA LYS A 21 19.63 -4.37 15.20
C LYS A 21 20.12 -3.17 16.02
N GLY A 22 19.20 -2.54 16.76
CA GLY A 22 19.50 -1.42 17.66
C GLY A 22 19.69 -0.07 16.96
N ILE A 23 19.38 0.01 15.67
CA ILE A 23 19.51 1.22 14.84
C ILE A 23 18.15 1.54 14.24
N PHE A 24 17.74 2.81 14.30
CA PHE A 24 16.53 3.26 13.62
C PHE A 24 16.74 3.20 12.09
N PRO A 25 15.75 2.78 11.28
CA PRO A 25 15.93 2.64 9.83
C PRO A 25 16.47 3.91 9.16
N GLU A 26 17.47 3.73 8.31
CA GLU A 26 18.09 4.76 7.48
C GLU A 26 17.74 4.49 6.00
N PRO A 27 17.17 5.47 5.25
CA PRO A 27 16.66 5.25 3.89
C PRO A 27 17.68 4.75 2.85
N ASP A 28 18.96 4.97 3.08
CA ASP A 28 20.07 4.56 2.20
C ASP A 28 20.62 3.16 2.53
N LYS A 29 20.17 2.54 3.64
CA LYS A 29 20.73 1.29 4.16
C LYS A 29 19.68 0.22 4.41
N ASP A 30 18.49 0.60 4.85
CA ASP A 30 17.46 -0.30 5.32
C ASP A 30 16.28 -0.28 4.32
N PRO A 31 16.10 -1.35 3.51
CA PRO A 31 15.17 -1.35 2.39
C PRO A 31 13.71 -1.38 2.87
N VAL A 32 12.82 -0.80 2.06
CA VAL A 32 11.38 -1.00 2.19
C VAL A 32 11.05 -2.42 1.75
N ILE A 33 10.50 -3.22 2.67
CA ILE A 33 10.17 -4.62 2.42
C ILE A 33 8.68 -4.85 2.22
N GLN A 34 7.80 -3.97 2.71
CA GLN A 34 6.37 -4.10 2.48
C GLN A 34 5.71 -2.73 2.36
N ILE A 35 4.66 -2.65 1.54
CA ILE A 35 3.72 -1.53 1.49
C ILE A 35 2.31 -2.09 1.51
N ALA A 36 1.55 -1.80 2.56
CA ALA A 36 0.13 -2.13 2.65
C ALA A 36 -0.72 -0.94 2.20
N SER A 37 -1.84 -1.18 1.52
CA SER A 37 -2.72 -0.12 1.03
C SER A 37 -4.18 -0.55 1.08
N MET A 38 -5.05 0.36 1.50
CA MET A 38 -6.51 0.21 1.52
C MET A 38 -7.17 1.41 0.85
N VAL A 39 -8.15 1.16 -0.01
CA VAL A 39 -8.94 2.22 -0.67
C VAL A 39 -10.40 2.09 -0.27
N GLN A 40 -10.98 3.19 0.18
CA GLN A 40 -12.37 3.28 0.61
C GLN A 40 -13.08 4.42 -0.11
N ARG A 41 -14.37 4.26 -0.42
CA ARG A 41 -15.19 5.39 -0.88
C ARG A 41 -15.82 6.10 0.30
N GLN A 42 -15.80 7.43 0.29
CA GLN A 42 -16.42 8.25 1.32
C GLN A 42 -17.90 7.86 1.51
N GLY A 43 -18.25 7.48 2.74
CA GLY A 43 -19.61 7.07 3.11
C GLY A 43 -19.88 5.56 3.02
N GLU A 44 -18.99 4.76 2.43
CA GLU A 44 -19.03 3.29 2.55
C GLU A 44 -18.41 2.84 3.87
N THR A 45 -18.88 1.73 4.45
CA THR A 45 -18.36 1.21 5.74
C THR A 45 -17.11 0.36 5.59
N GLU A 46 -16.86 -0.20 4.39
CA GLU A 46 -15.75 -1.11 4.12
C GLU A 46 -14.91 -0.60 2.96
N PRO A 47 -13.58 -0.76 3.00
CA PRO A 47 -12.73 -0.50 1.84
C PRO A 47 -13.00 -1.53 0.74
N PHE A 48 -12.92 -1.08 -0.51
CA PHE A 48 -13.17 -1.91 -1.70
C PHE A 48 -11.88 -2.44 -2.34
N ILE A 49 -10.72 -1.94 -1.92
CA ILE A 49 -9.39 -2.45 -2.31
C ILE A 49 -8.57 -2.66 -1.05
N ARG A 50 -7.92 -3.82 -0.94
CA ARG A 50 -6.92 -4.16 0.09
C ARG A 50 -5.76 -4.85 -0.61
N THR A 51 -4.58 -4.25 -0.57
CA THR A 51 -3.39 -4.76 -1.25
C THR A 51 -2.18 -4.75 -0.33
N VAL A 52 -1.29 -5.73 -0.48
CA VAL A 52 0.03 -5.73 0.16
C VAL A 52 1.08 -6.02 -0.91
N PHE A 53 2.03 -5.10 -1.06
CA PHE A 53 3.21 -5.26 -1.90
C PHE A 53 4.35 -5.73 -1.00
N THR A 54 4.96 -6.87 -1.29
CA THR A 54 6.01 -7.47 -0.46
C THR A 54 7.28 -7.72 -1.25
N LEU A 55 8.41 -7.51 -0.59
CA LEU A 55 9.71 -8.00 -1.03
C LEU A 55 9.82 -9.46 -0.56
N GLN A 56 10.17 -10.34 -1.49
CA GLN A 56 10.12 -11.80 -1.35
C GLN A 56 8.69 -12.38 -1.33
N PRO A 57 8.54 -13.70 -1.57
CA PRO A 57 7.25 -14.39 -1.52
C PRO A 57 6.57 -14.28 -0.16
N CYS A 58 5.26 -14.06 -0.16
CA CYS A 58 4.40 -14.02 1.02
C CYS A 58 3.19 -14.94 0.81
N ALA A 59 2.67 -15.51 1.91
CA ALA A 59 1.46 -16.32 1.85
C ALA A 59 0.24 -15.45 1.52
N SER A 60 -0.78 -16.06 0.90
CA SER A 60 -2.05 -15.37 0.63
C SER A 60 -2.74 -14.97 1.93
N ILE A 61 -3.28 -13.76 1.98
CA ILE A 61 -4.11 -13.26 3.08
C ILE A 61 -5.54 -13.13 2.58
N VAL A 62 -6.50 -13.72 3.28
CA VAL A 62 -7.92 -13.69 2.89
C VAL A 62 -8.41 -12.24 2.79
N GLY A 63 -9.08 -11.92 1.69
CA GLY A 63 -9.63 -10.59 1.44
C GLY A 63 -8.61 -9.52 1.03
N SER A 64 -7.33 -9.89 0.83
CA SER A 64 -6.29 -8.98 0.34
C SER A 64 -5.59 -9.53 -0.90
N GLN A 65 -5.25 -8.65 -1.83
CA GLN A 65 -4.41 -9.01 -2.97
C GLN A 65 -2.93 -8.84 -2.59
N ILE A 66 -2.14 -9.89 -2.76
CA ILE A 66 -0.72 -9.91 -2.41
C ILE A 66 0.11 -9.85 -3.69
N PHE A 67 1.02 -8.88 -3.77
CA PHE A 67 1.97 -8.71 -4.87
C PHE A 67 3.39 -8.93 -4.34
N CYS A 68 4.06 -9.98 -4.80
CA CYS A 68 5.41 -10.33 -4.35
C CYS A 68 6.46 -9.96 -5.41
N PHE A 69 7.55 -9.31 -5.00
CA PHE A 69 8.63 -8.88 -5.87
C PHE A 69 9.98 -9.36 -5.35
N THR A 70 10.98 -9.53 -6.22
CA THR A 70 12.34 -9.93 -5.80
C THR A 70 13.28 -8.75 -5.59
N GLN A 71 12.92 -7.56 -6.11
CA GLN A 71 13.71 -6.34 -6.00
C GLN A 71 12.83 -5.18 -5.51
N GLU A 72 13.35 -4.39 -4.57
CA GLU A 72 12.65 -3.22 -4.00
C GLU A 72 12.24 -2.21 -5.09
N LYS A 73 13.09 -2.00 -6.10
CA LYS A 73 12.76 -1.12 -7.23
C LYS A 73 11.47 -1.54 -7.94
N GLN A 74 11.24 -2.84 -8.11
CA GLN A 74 10.02 -3.36 -8.77
C GLN A 74 8.79 -3.17 -7.87
N LEU A 75 8.96 -3.39 -6.57
CA LEU A 75 7.92 -3.14 -5.56
C LEU A 75 7.48 -1.67 -5.59
N LEU A 76 8.44 -0.74 -5.50
CA LEU A 76 8.17 0.70 -5.52
C LEU A 76 7.54 1.16 -6.85
N GLN A 77 8.02 0.64 -7.98
CA GLN A 77 7.46 0.95 -9.29
C GLN A 77 6.01 0.45 -9.40
N SER A 78 5.72 -0.77 -8.95
CA SER A 78 4.39 -1.35 -9.01
C SER A 78 3.41 -0.63 -8.08
N TRP A 79 3.86 -0.25 -6.88
CA TRP A 79 3.03 0.56 -5.97
C TRP A 79 2.74 1.95 -6.56
N ALA A 80 3.71 2.58 -7.23
CA ALA A 80 3.50 3.85 -7.92
C ALA A 80 2.52 3.73 -9.09
N GLU A 81 2.54 2.61 -9.84
CA GLU A 81 1.56 2.30 -10.88
C GLU A 81 0.17 2.07 -10.31
N PHE A 82 0.08 1.35 -9.19
CA PHE A 82 -1.15 1.16 -8.44
C PHE A 82 -1.75 2.51 -8.01
N LEU A 83 -0.95 3.40 -7.41
CA LEU A 83 -1.40 4.73 -6.98
C LEU A 83 -2.00 5.53 -8.14
N ARG A 84 -1.29 5.58 -9.29
CA ARG A 84 -1.77 6.26 -10.51
C ARG A 84 -3.04 5.63 -11.08
N THR A 85 -3.20 4.31 -10.93
CA THR A 85 -4.36 3.58 -11.43
C THR A 85 -5.59 3.77 -10.54
N VAL A 86 -5.40 3.77 -9.22
CA VAL A 86 -6.47 3.99 -8.25
C VAL A 86 -6.98 5.42 -8.31
N ASP A 87 -6.07 6.38 -8.50
CA ASP A 87 -6.36 7.81 -8.56
C ASP A 87 -7.21 8.26 -7.36
N PRO A 88 -6.64 8.23 -6.13
CA PRO A 88 -7.33 8.71 -4.94
C PRO A 88 -7.57 10.22 -5.04
N GLY A 89 -8.74 10.69 -4.57
CA GLY A 89 -9.22 12.05 -4.79
C GLY A 89 -9.90 12.66 -3.58
#